data_AF-A0A955NGM2-F1
#
_entry.id   AF-A0A955NGM2-F1
#
_cell.length_a   1.000
_cell.length_b   1.000
_cell.length_c   1.000
_cell.angle_alpha   90.00
_cell.angle_beta   90.00
_cell.angle_gamma   90.00
#
_symmetry.space_group_name_H-M   'P 1'
#
loop_
_entity.id
_entity.type
_entity.pdbx_description
1 polymer ?
#
loop_
_entity_poly.entity_id
_entity_poly.type
_entity_poly.pdbx_seq_one_letter_code
_entity_poly.pdbx_strand_id
1 'polypeptide(L)'
;MHHSVRFLFLIVGFYWMNSCPTAIEAAPDYLFQSDCQSLDHWEFLDLKGGGKVVMEEDFTAPQNDSRPVISLRGEEALLLAKGVRMKEGTILALWKDPEPREHDADGIIVFEADYPDDLTVPRNTRDRRAHFLVEQDSDRGFQIKFQKPGMDAEPVIEKIHVGLTNDDSWNRSGWMYQKVQIGDGKIRAKYWSTAVPEPEGWPIEIDHPNPKEGRVGVKVWSGKARLAYFAVAKDDIPPITPMLDLAITREIVVVGPNGEMENQPEFRLFLNLGDMNRDNLRLMGALLPEGSSKTYGFQLDRFPGPEISLLDDPSFAKAFHDLPKTPRRVEVLLHLDQPIPGQEVPTKLGTVSRYFEYRTADQYETRFTELRKRAQNISSSESDNLSDVALEATAALSLLDYARSNLAEAEFGPVDRTLGYVEECLDPSIQLTDYRFGEIELP
;
A
#
# COMPACT_ATOMS: atom_id res chain seq x y z
N MET A 1 -21.33 -86.12 -4.62
CA MET A 1 -20.03 -85.85 -3.97
C MET A 1 -19.37 -84.64 -4.61
N HIS A 2 -18.84 -83.65 -3.91
CA HIS A 2 -19.22 -82.95 -2.69
C HIS A 2 -18.37 -81.66 -2.72
N HIS A 3 -19.02 -80.52 -2.45
CA HIS A 3 -18.49 -79.20 -2.08
C HIS A 3 -16.99 -79.00 -1.89
N SER A 4 -16.47 -77.85 -2.37
CA SER A 4 -15.99 -76.80 -1.46
C SER A 4 -15.80 -75.45 -2.15
N VAL A 5 -16.59 -74.48 -1.67
CA VAL A 5 -16.41 -73.03 -1.77
C VAL A 5 -15.23 -72.62 -0.88
N ARG A 6 -14.34 -71.73 -1.35
CA ARG A 6 -13.58 -70.84 -0.46
C ARG A 6 -13.40 -69.45 -1.08
N PHE A 7 -14.12 -68.51 -0.45
CA PHE A 7 -13.88 -67.08 -0.43
C PHE A 7 -12.43 -66.76 -0.06
N LEU A 8 -11.83 -65.73 -0.69
CA LEU A 8 -10.84 -64.91 -0.01
C LEU A 8 -10.98 -63.44 -0.47
N PHE A 9 -10.95 -62.57 0.54
CA PHE A 9 -11.44 -61.21 0.58
C PHE A 9 -10.66 -60.20 -0.28
N LEU A 10 -11.41 -59.41 -1.06
CA LEU A 10 -11.05 -58.03 -1.39
C LEU A 10 -11.16 -57.21 -0.09
N ILE A 11 -10.04 -56.78 0.49
CA ILE A 11 -10.05 -55.66 1.43
C ILE A 11 -9.69 -54.43 0.60
N VAL A 12 -10.74 -53.75 0.14
CA VAL A 12 -10.70 -52.34 -0.24
C VAL A 12 -10.28 -51.59 1.02
N GLY A 13 -9.03 -51.15 1.07
CA GLY A 13 -8.60 -50.13 2.02
C GLY A 13 -9.33 -48.84 1.71
N PHE A 14 -10.51 -48.67 2.32
CA PHE A 14 -11.14 -47.37 2.50
C PHE A 14 -10.13 -46.50 3.27
N TYR A 15 -9.35 -45.71 2.53
CA TYR A 15 -8.75 -44.51 3.09
C TYR A 15 -9.91 -43.64 3.55
N TRP A 16 -10.15 -43.69 4.85
CA TRP A 16 -10.90 -42.71 5.62
C TRP A 16 -10.15 -41.38 5.45
N MET A 17 -10.42 -40.68 4.34
CA MET A 17 -10.28 -39.24 4.32
C MET A 17 -11.31 -38.75 5.34
N ASN A 18 -10.82 -38.40 6.53
CA ASN A 18 -11.54 -37.52 7.41
C ASN A 18 -11.79 -36.23 6.63
N SER A 19 -12.91 -36.18 5.92
CA SER A 19 -13.55 -34.93 5.56
C SER A 19 -13.90 -34.29 6.89
N CYS A 20 -12.95 -33.53 7.45
CA CYS A 20 -13.30 -32.49 8.40
C CYS A 20 -14.44 -31.73 7.73
N PRO A 21 -15.65 -31.70 8.32
CA PRO A 21 -16.63 -30.74 7.86
C PRO A 21 -15.95 -29.39 8.05
N THR A 22 -15.56 -28.75 6.95
CA THR A 22 -15.29 -27.32 6.94
C THR A 22 -16.57 -26.71 7.45
N ALA A 23 -16.59 -26.38 8.74
CA ALA A 23 -17.63 -25.55 9.30
C ALA A 23 -17.63 -24.32 8.40
N ILE A 24 -18.72 -24.12 7.67
CA ILE A 24 -18.93 -22.89 6.93
C ILE A 24 -18.99 -21.84 8.03
N GLU A 25 -17.87 -21.15 8.28
CA GLU A 25 -17.86 -20.03 9.20
C GLU A 25 -18.95 -19.07 8.72
N ALA A 26 -19.90 -18.78 9.61
CA ALA A 26 -20.95 -17.84 9.29
C ALA A 26 -20.29 -16.51 8.91
N ALA A 27 -20.79 -15.88 7.85
CA ALA A 27 -20.30 -14.57 7.46
C ALA A 27 -20.40 -13.61 8.66
N PRO A 28 -19.40 -12.72 8.88
CA PRO A 28 -19.43 -11.79 10.00
C PRO A 28 -20.71 -10.94 10.00
N ASP A 29 -21.26 -10.65 11.19
CA ASP A 29 -22.37 -9.72 11.37
C ASP A 29 -21.86 -8.28 11.22
N TYR A 30 -21.72 -7.83 9.97
CA TYR A 30 -21.23 -6.50 9.63
C TYR A 30 -22.22 -5.40 10.06
N LEU A 31 -21.73 -4.45 10.85
CA LEU A 31 -22.38 -3.17 11.12
C LEU A 31 -22.14 -2.18 9.96
N PHE A 32 -20.99 -2.31 9.30
CA PHE A 32 -20.59 -1.51 8.15
C PHE A 32 -19.60 -2.28 7.29
N GLN A 33 -19.73 -2.13 5.98
CA GLN A 33 -18.74 -2.64 5.04
C GLN A 33 -18.70 -1.70 3.84
N SER A 34 -17.49 -1.30 3.46
CA SER A 34 -17.21 -0.46 2.31
C SER A 34 -16.00 -1.02 1.58
N ASP A 35 -16.17 -1.30 0.29
CA ASP A 35 -15.08 -1.55 -0.65
C ASP A 35 -14.39 -0.26 -1.13
N CYS A 36 -14.79 0.88 -0.54
CA CYS A 36 -14.22 2.20 -0.76
C CYS A 36 -14.22 2.63 -2.24
N GLN A 37 -15.26 2.22 -2.98
CA GLN A 37 -15.51 2.65 -4.38
C GLN A 37 -16.50 3.81 -4.50
N SER A 38 -17.09 4.26 -3.39
CA SER A 38 -17.96 5.44 -3.33
C SER A 38 -17.82 6.18 -1.99
N LEU A 39 -18.07 7.49 -2.01
CA LEU A 39 -18.15 8.35 -0.83
C LEU A 39 -19.57 8.40 -0.23
N ASP A 40 -20.56 7.75 -0.83
CA ASP A 40 -21.97 7.86 -0.42
C ASP A 40 -22.21 7.41 1.03
N HIS A 41 -21.40 6.47 1.51
CA HIS A 41 -21.50 5.90 2.85
C HIS A 41 -20.61 6.60 3.89
N TRP A 42 -20.01 7.74 3.53
CA TRP A 42 -19.02 8.43 4.34
C TRP A 42 -19.37 9.89 4.61
N GLU A 43 -19.00 10.37 5.78
CA GLU A 43 -19.06 11.78 6.17
C GLU A 43 -17.66 12.33 6.41
N PHE A 44 -17.35 13.41 5.71
CA PHE A 44 -16.05 14.05 5.75
C PHE A 44 -16.05 15.22 6.74
N LEU A 45 -14.98 15.31 7.52
CA LEU A 45 -14.75 16.36 8.50
C LEU A 45 -13.35 16.94 8.34
N ASP A 46 -13.28 18.25 8.07
CA ASP A 46 -12.03 18.98 7.94
C ASP A 46 -11.85 19.90 9.15
N LEU A 47 -11.02 19.50 10.12
CA LEU A 47 -10.92 20.21 11.40
C LEU A 47 -10.10 21.50 11.29
N LYS A 48 -8.99 21.51 10.52
CA LYS A 48 -8.12 22.69 10.39
C LYS A 48 -8.36 23.50 9.12
N GLY A 49 -9.06 22.97 8.13
CA GLY A 49 -9.18 23.61 6.82
C GLY A 49 -8.12 23.08 5.86
N GLY A 50 -8.52 22.82 4.62
CA GLY A 50 -7.63 22.33 3.56
C GLY A 50 -7.68 20.81 3.35
N GLY A 51 -8.41 20.11 4.21
CA GLY A 51 -8.70 18.70 4.02
C GLY A 51 -9.50 18.43 2.74
N LYS A 52 -9.22 17.30 2.10
CA LYS A 52 -9.91 16.86 0.89
C LYS A 52 -10.13 15.35 0.92
N VAL A 53 -11.30 14.93 0.46
CA VAL A 53 -11.59 13.53 0.14
C VAL A 53 -11.99 13.42 -1.33
N VAL A 54 -11.37 12.48 -2.05
CA VAL A 54 -11.67 12.19 -3.46
C VAL A 54 -11.56 10.71 -3.75
N MET A 55 -12.13 10.29 -4.88
CA MET A 55 -11.86 8.98 -5.46
C MET A 55 -10.61 9.07 -6.33
N GLU A 56 -9.65 8.16 -6.17
CA GLU A 56 -8.43 8.07 -6.99
C GLU A 56 -8.24 6.65 -7.51
N GLU A 57 -7.70 6.47 -8.71
CA GLU A 57 -7.27 5.16 -9.17
C GLU A 57 -5.93 4.78 -8.52
N ASP A 58 -5.85 3.60 -7.90
CA ASP A 58 -4.59 3.01 -7.46
C ASP A 58 -4.51 1.54 -7.90
N PHE A 59 -3.79 1.31 -9.00
CA PHE A 59 -3.60 -0.02 -9.59
C PHE A 59 -2.80 -0.99 -8.70
N THR A 60 -2.27 -0.53 -7.57
CA THR A 60 -1.57 -1.40 -6.62
C THR A 60 -2.49 -1.89 -5.50
N ALA A 61 -3.75 -1.46 -5.47
CA ALA A 61 -4.73 -1.88 -4.47
C ALA A 61 -5.01 -3.39 -4.58
N PRO A 62 -4.82 -4.18 -3.50
CA PRO A 62 -4.86 -5.65 -3.57
C PRO A 62 -6.24 -6.24 -3.91
N GLN A 63 -7.30 -5.44 -3.80
CA GLN A 63 -8.68 -5.90 -3.97
C GLN A 63 -9.26 -5.69 -5.36
N ASN A 64 -8.60 -4.97 -6.28
CA ASN A 64 -9.29 -4.58 -7.50
C ASN A 64 -8.46 -4.50 -8.78
N ASP A 65 -9.11 -5.05 -9.80
CA ASP A 65 -8.96 -4.89 -11.24
C ASP A 65 -9.10 -3.42 -11.69
N SER A 66 -8.27 -2.50 -11.19
CA SER A 66 -8.21 -1.06 -11.54
C SER A 66 -9.34 -0.15 -11.04
N ARG A 67 -9.92 -0.42 -9.86
CA ARG A 67 -11.02 0.40 -9.31
C ARG A 67 -10.54 1.58 -8.47
N PRO A 68 -11.36 2.66 -8.38
CA PRO A 68 -11.06 3.79 -7.52
C PRO A 68 -11.04 3.39 -6.04
N VAL A 69 -10.09 3.96 -5.31
CA VAL A 69 -9.95 3.94 -3.86
C VAL A 69 -10.32 5.30 -3.29
N ILE A 70 -10.69 5.36 -2.01
CA ILE A 70 -10.87 6.64 -1.32
C ILE A 70 -9.49 7.20 -1.01
N SER A 71 -9.25 8.45 -1.38
CA SER A 71 -8.10 9.22 -0.93
C SER A 71 -8.54 10.34 -0.02
N LEU A 72 -8.00 10.34 1.20
CA LEU A 72 -8.19 11.34 2.23
C LEU A 72 -6.87 12.08 2.44
N ARG A 73 -6.86 13.41 2.43
CA ARG A 73 -5.65 14.23 2.66
C ARG A 73 -5.96 15.46 3.50
N GLY A 74 -4.96 15.99 4.19
CA GLY A 74 -5.01 17.30 4.85
C GLY A 74 -4.45 17.30 6.26
N GLU A 75 -4.58 18.45 6.92
CA GLU A 75 -4.14 18.65 8.30
C GLU A 75 -5.32 18.41 9.26
N GLU A 76 -5.35 17.23 9.89
CA GLU A 76 -6.41 16.79 10.80
C GLU A 76 -7.80 16.65 10.13
N ALA A 77 -7.94 15.63 9.27
CA ALA A 77 -9.20 15.33 8.59
C ALA A 77 -9.74 13.96 8.99
N LEU A 78 -11.07 13.85 9.14
CA LEU A 78 -11.76 12.60 9.43
C LEU A 78 -12.70 12.21 8.29
N LEU A 79 -12.85 10.91 8.12
CA LEU A 79 -13.86 10.32 7.25
C LEU A 79 -14.60 9.24 8.04
N LEU A 80 -15.81 9.56 8.49
CA LEU A 80 -16.62 8.74 9.39
C LEU A 80 -17.65 7.91 8.62
N ALA A 81 -17.86 6.67 9.01
CA ALA A 81 -18.91 5.82 8.46
C ALA A 81 -20.30 6.39 8.83
N LYS A 82 -21.20 6.50 7.84
CA LYS A 82 -22.57 6.99 8.04
C LYS A 82 -23.44 5.99 8.76
N GLY A 83 -24.16 6.44 9.79
CA GLY A 83 -25.16 5.63 10.48
C GLY A 83 -24.59 4.49 11.33
N VAL A 84 -23.28 4.48 11.56
CA VAL A 84 -22.60 3.41 12.30
C VAL A 84 -22.08 3.97 13.62
N ARG A 85 -22.49 3.30 14.69
CA ARG A 85 -21.94 3.47 16.03
C ARG A 85 -21.64 2.09 16.59
N MET A 86 -20.52 1.96 17.28
CA MET A 86 -20.15 0.73 17.96
C MET A 86 -19.63 1.04 19.34
N LYS A 87 -19.90 0.12 20.27
CA LYS A 87 -19.29 0.08 21.60
C LYS A 87 -18.19 -0.98 21.68
N GLU A 88 -18.48 -2.15 21.12
CA GLU A 88 -17.60 -3.33 21.09
C GLU A 88 -17.70 -3.96 19.69
N GLY A 89 -16.67 -4.69 19.29
CA GLY A 89 -16.58 -5.37 17.99
C GLY A 89 -15.19 -5.25 17.36
N THR A 90 -15.12 -5.50 16.06
CA THR A 90 -13.90 -5.47 15.26
C THR A 90 -14.00 -4.43 14.16
N ILE A 91 -12.92 -3.70 13.93
CA ILE A 91 -12.71 -2.77 12.82
C ILE A 91 -11.54 -3.30 11.99
N LEU A 92 -11.71 -3.36 10.67
CA LEU A 92 -10.65 -3.72 9.73
C LEU A 92 -10.55 -2.65 8.65
N ALA A 93 -9.34 -2.13 8.44
CA ALA A 93 -9.01 -1.23 7.35
C ALA A 93 -7.91 -1.85 6.48
N LEU A 94 -8.07 -1.73 5.15
CA LEU A 94 -7.01 -1.92 4.18
C LEU A 94 -6.65 -0.55 3.62
N TRP A 95 -5.44 -0.11 3.89
CA TRP A 95 -5.02 1.25 3.58
C TRP A 95 -3.56 1.31 3.15
N LYS A 96 -3.17 2.47 2.65
CA LYS A 96 -1.81 2.78 2.21
C LYS A 96 -1.48 4.23 2.52
N ASP A 97 -0.27 4.43 3.00
CA ASP A 97 0.38 5.72 3.04
C ASP A 97 1.19 5.92 1.75
N PRO A 98 0.83 6.86 0.87
CA PRO A 98 1.56 7.11 -0.36
C PRO A 98 2.62 8.21 -0.21
N GLU A 99 2.65 8.92 0.92
CA GLU A 99 3.52 10.09 1.13
C GLU A 99 4.83 9.65 1.82
N PRO A 100 5.91 10.43 1.66
CA PRO A 100 7.15 10.18 2.38
C PRO A 100 6.97 10.30 3.89
N ARG A 101 7.98 9.81 4.62
CA ARG A 101 8.03 9.80 6.08
C ARG A 101 7.76 11.16 6.75
N GLU A 102 8.08 12.28 6.11
CA GLU A 102 7.89 13.63 6.68
C GLU A 102 6.46 14.19 6.52
N HIS A 103 5.63 13.52 5.71
CA HIS A 103 4.29 13.96 5.32
C HIS A 103 3.28 12.82 5.35
N ASP A 104 3.49 11.87 6.25
CA ASP A 104 2.70 10.66 6.32
C ASP A 104 1.31 10.91 6.92
N ALA A 105 0.43 9.93 6.80
CA ALA A 105 -0.96 10.04 7.19
C ALA A 105 -1.16 10.22 8.70
N ASP A 106 -0.18 9.79 9.52
CA ASP A 106 -0.22 9.86 10.98
C ASP A 106 -1.51 9.25 11.56
N GLY A 107 -1.86 8.09 11.01
CA GLY A 107 -2.91 7.21 11.50
C GLY A 107 -4.11 7.09 10.59
N ILE A 108 -4.96 6.09 10.90
CA ILE A 108 -6.06 5.74 10.02
C ILE A 108 -7.29 5.15 10.68
N ILE A 109 -7.31 4.61 11.91
CA ILE A 109 -8.57 4.13 12.50
C ILE A 109 -8.97 5.04 13.65
N VAL A 110 -10.18 5.58 13.57
CA VAL A 110 -10.81 6.31 14.67
C VAL A 110 -12.03 5.55 15.19
N PHE A 111 -12.18 5.47 16.51
CA PHE A 111 -13.31 4.81 17.17
C PHE A 111 -13.69 5.47 18.49
N GLU A 112 -14.86 5.10 19.01
CA GLU A 112 -15.55 5.83 20.10
C GLU A 112 -15.68 7.33 19.83
N ALA A 113 -15.80 7.73 18.56
CA ALA A 113 -15.74 9.13 18.19
C ALA A 113 -17.04 9.86 18.56
N ASP A 114 -16.93 10.84 19.45
CA ASP A 114 -18.05 11.64 19.99
C ASP A 114 -18.42 12.81 19.05
N TYR A 115 -18.51 12.52 17.76
CA TYR A 115 -19.06 13.45 16.78
C TYR A 115 -20.55 13.20 16.61
N PRO A 116 -21.36 14.27 16.40
CA PRO A 116 -22.77 14.11 16.08
C PRO A 116 -22.94 13.45 14.72
N ASP A 117 -24.13 12.91 14.47
CA ASP A 117 -24.44 12.28 13.19
C ASP A 117 -24.65 13.34 12.08
N ASP A 118 -25.06 14.56 12.44
CA ASP A 118 -25.15 15.69 11.51
C ASP A 118 -23.90 16.59 11.61
N LEU A 119 -22.98 16.40 10.67
CA LEU A 119 -21.78 17.22 10.54
C LEU A 119 -22.00 18.49 9.71
N THR A 120 -23.21 18.82 9.25
CA THR A 120 -23.40 20.03 8.41
C THR A 120 -23.38 21.33 9.22
N VAL A 121 -23.55 21.25 10.54
CA VAL A 121 -23.55 22.42 11.43
C VAL A 121 -22.10 22.89 11.67
N PRO A 122 -21.74 24.17 11.44
CA PRO A 122 -20.35 24.63 11.53
C PRO A 122 -19.63 24.38 12.87
N ARG A 123 -20.34 24.39 14.00
CA ARG A 123 -19.73 24.03 15.30
C ARG A 123 -19.36 22.55 15.38
N ASN A 124 -20.10 21.70 14.67
CA ASN A 124 -19.85 20.26 14.63
C ASN A 124 -18.67 19.92 13.71
N THR A 125 -18.21 20.86 12.87
CA THR A 125 -17.17 20.60 11.87
C THR A 125 -15.74 20.91 12.29
N ARG A 126 -15.54 21.64 13.39
CA ARG A 126 -14.20 22.13 13.78
C ARG A 126 -13.81 21.86 15.23
N ASP A 127 -14.75 21.40 16.05
CA ASP A 127 -14.45 21.06 17.44
C ASP A 127 -13.75 19.70 17.50
N ARG A 128 -12.57 19.65 18.13
CA ARG A 128 -11.94 18.38 18.51
C ARG A 128 -12.80 17.68 19.56
N ARG A 129 -13.30 16.49 19.22
CA ARG A 129 -14.13 15.65 20.11
C ARG A 129 -13.35 14.48 20.67
N ALA A 130 -13.90 13.85 21.70
CA ALA A 130 -13.31 12.65 22.28
C ALA A 130 -13.30 11.51 21.25
N HIS A 131 -12.17 10.81 21.12
CA HIS A 131 -12.03 9.59 20.32
C HIS A 131 -10.74 8.87 20.65
N PHE A 132 -10.68 7.57 20.35
CA PHE A 132 -9.41 6.86 20.20
C PHE A 132 -8.94 6.92 18.74
N LEU A 133 -7.63 6.97 18.56
CA LEU A 133 -6.95 6.89 17.28
C LEU A 133 -5.96 5.73 17.33
N VAL A 134 -6.03 4.84 16.35
CA VAL A 134 -4.96 3.87 16.07
C VAL A 134 -4.17 4.39 14.89
N GLU A 135 -2.88 4.51 15.14
CA GLU A 135 -1.94 5.21 14.28
C GLU A 135 -0.75 4.31 13.96
N GLN A 136 -0.38 4.34 12.69
CA GLN A 136 0.85 3.75 12.21
C GLN A 136 1.61 4.89 11.56
N ASP A 137 2.52 5.44 12.35
CA ASP A 137 3.33 6.60 12.02
C ASP A 137 4.65 6.10 11.40
N SER A 138 5.07 6.76 10.33
CA SER A 138 6.27 6.46 9.55
C SER A 138 7.55 6.85 10.27
N ASP A 139 7.47 7.78 11.22
CA ASP A 139 8.60 8.30 11.98
C ASP A 139 8.69 7.74 13.41
N ARG A 140 7.55 7.46 14.05
CA ARG A 140 7.49 6.87 15.39
C ARG A 140 7.11 5.41 15.39
N GLY A 141 6.21 4.95 14.52
CA GLY A 141 5.69 3.58 14.53
C GLY A 141 4.27 3.48 15.08
N PHE A 142 3.94 2.34 15.70
CA PHE A 142 2.55 2.05 16.08
C PHE A 142 2.15 2.75 17.38
N GLN A 143 1.01 3.43 17.37
CA GLN A 143 0.46 4.15 18.51
C GLN A 143 -1.06 3.91 18.66
N ILE A 144 -1.53 3.88 19.90
CA ILE A 144 -2.94 4.13 20.21
C ILE A 144 -2.98 5.41 21.02
N LYS A 145 -3.64 6.44 20.50
CA LYS A 145 -3.82 7.73 21.16
C LYS A 145 -5.26 7.90 21.61
N PHE A 146 -5.45 8.73 22.64
CA PHE A 146 -6.77 9.20 23.05
C PHE A 146 -6.82 10.73 22.95
N GLN A 147 -7.75 11.23 22.16
CA GLN A 147 -8.06 12.66 22.08
C GLN A 147 -9.10 12.99 23.15
N LYS A 148 -8.81 13.96 24.01
CA LYS A 148 -9.81 14.59 24.89
C LYS A 148 -10.46 15.78 24.16
N PRO A 149 -11.72 16.14 24.48
CA PRO A 149 -12.36 17.29 23.85
C PRO A 149 -11.53 18.56 23.98
N GLY A 150 -11.26 19.23 22.84
CA GLY A 150 -10.48 20.47 22.79
C GLY A 150 -8.97 20.32 23.05
N MET A 151 -8.42 19.11 23.18
CA MET A 151 -6.99 18.86 23.41
C MET A 151 -6.38 18.07 22.25
N ASP A 152 -5.05 18.09 22.15
CA ASP A 152 -4.30 17.17 21.28
C ASP A 152 -4.39 15.72 21.78
N ALA A 153 -4.12 14.77 20.89
CA ALA A 153 -4.19 13.35 21.19
C ALA A 153 -2.95 12.94 21.99
N GLU A 154 -3.15 12.26 23.11
CA GLU A 154 -2.06 11.77 23.94
C GLU A 154 -1.91 10.25 23.74
N PRO A 155 -0.67 9.73 23.61
CA PRO A 155 -0.46 8.29 23.48
C PRO A 155 -0.90 7.56 24.75
N VAL A 156 -1.76 6.56 24.57
CA VAL A 156 -2.10 5.56 25.59
C VAL A 156 -1.08 4.42 25.57
N ILE A 157 -0.65 4.04 24.37
CA ILE A 157 0.50 3.17 24.15
C ILE A 157 1.25 3.63 22.91
N GLU A 158 2.57 3.48 22.95
CA GLU A 158 3.49 3.79 21.86
C GLU A 158 4.50 2.65 21.73
N LYS A 159 4.68 2.17 20.50
CA LYS A 159 5.64 1.14 20.12
C LYS A 159 6.58 1.73 19.07
N ILE A 160 7.66 2.33 19.57
CA ILE A 160 8.61 3.06 18.72
C ILE A 160 9.29 2.09 17.74
N HIS A 161 9.43 2.50 16.47
CA HIS A 161 10.04 1.72 15.37
C HIS A 161 9.32 0.42 15.02
N VAL A 162 8.07 0.26 15.43
CA VAL A 162 7.28 -0.94 15.19
C VAL A 162 6.23 -0.62 14.13
N GLY A 163 6.37 -1.23 12.94
CA GLY A 163 5.42 -1.11 11.84
C GLY A 163 5.57 0.15 11.00
N LEU A 164 6.77 0.73 10.91
CA LEU A 164 7.01 1.91 10.08
C LEU A 164 6.54 1.62 8.64
N THR A 165 5.70 2.50 8.11
CA THR A 165 5.02 2.30 6.82
C THR A 165 5.96 2.43 5.62
N ASN A 166 7.01 3.25 5.78
CA ASN A 166 7.88 3.74 4.70
C ASN A 166 9.34 3.25 4.75
N ASP A 167 9.83 2.80 5.91
CA ASP A 167 11.26 2.44 6.11
C ASP A 167 11.55 0.93 6.09
N ASP A 168 10.52 0.09 6.00
CA ASP A 168 10.69 -1.34 6.18
C ASP A 168 10.39 -2.17 4.94
N SER A 169 11.31 -3.09 4.64
CA SER A 169 11.17 -4.16 3.64
C SER A 169 9.96 -5.10 3.85
N TRP A 170 9.19 -4.95 4.94
CA TRP A 170 7.99 -5.74 5.23
C TRP A 170 6.75 -5.24 4.47
N ASN A 171 6.62 -3.93 4.20
CA ASN A 171 5.45 -3.35 3.53
C ASN A 171 5.65 -3.14 2.02
N ARG A 172 6.04 -4.20 1.30
CA ARG A 172 6.46 -4.12 -0.11
C ARG A 172 5.40 -3.63 -1.09
N SER A 173 4.12 -3.85 -0.81
CA SER A 173 3.02 -3.39 -1.65
C SER A 173 2.63 -1.92 -1.36
N GLY A 174 3.10 -1.38 -0.23
CA GLY A 174 2.61 -0.15 0.38
C GLY A 174 1.24 -0.31 1.05
N TRP A 175 0.52 -1.40 0.79
CA TRP A 175 -0.80 -1.67 1.34
C TRP A 175 -0.72 -2.55 2.57
N MET A 176 -1.37 -2.10 3.63
CA MET A 176 -1.37 -2.79 4.91
C MET A 176 -2.78 -2.93 5.47
N TYR A 177 -2.98 -4.04 6.15
CA TYR A 177 -4.12 -4.23 7.02
C TYR A 177 -3.82 -3.61 8.37
N GLN A 178 -4.83 -2.94 8.93
CA GLN A 178 -4.88 -2.61 10.35
C GLN A 178 -6.21 -3.10 10.91
N LYS A 179 -6.14 -3.91 11.96
CA LYS A 179 -7.30 -4.49 12.63
C LYS A 179 -7.31 -4.06 14.09
N VAL A 180 -8.47 -3.63 14.57
CA VAL A 180 -8.71 -3.22 15.96
C VAL A 180 -9.89 -4.01 16.49
N GLN A 181 -9.74 -4.63 17.66
CA GLN A 181 -10.81 -5.29 18.40
C GLN A 181 -11.04 -4.58 19.72
N ILE A 182 -12.31 -4.28 20.03
CA ILE A 182 -12.75 -3.65 21.27
C ILE A 182 -13.73 -4.61 21.94
N GLY A 183 -13.39 -5.11 23.12
CA GLY A 183 -14.21 -6.10 23.82
C GLY A 183 -13.47 -6.73 24.99
N ASP A 184 -14.20 -7.41 25.86
CA ASP A 184 -13.65 -8.10 27.06
C ASP A 184 -12.80 -7.19 27.96
N GLY A 185 -13.13 -5.90 28.00
CA GLY A 185 -12.38 -4.89 28.77
C GLY A 185 -11.02 -4.54 28.18
N LYS A 186 -10.78 -4.78 26.88
CA LYS A 186 -9.52 -4.50 26.19
C LYS A 186 -9.72 -3.82 24.84
N ILE A 187 -8.68 -3.09 24.42
CA ILE A 187 -8.45 -2.75 23.01
C ILE A 187 -7.27 -3.59 22.54
N ARG A 188 -7.46 -4.34 21.46
CA ARG A 188 -6.40 -5.10 20.80
C ARG A 188 -6.18 -4.57 19.40
N ALA A 189 -4.94 -4.50 18.96
CA ALA A 189 -4.63 -4.09 17.60
C ALA A 189 -3.50 -4.92 17.00
N LYS A 190 -3.60 -5.13 15.69
CA LYS A 190 -2.56 -5.74 14.86
C LYS A 190 -2.56 -5.07 13.49
N TYR A 191 -1.42 -5.15 12.84
CA TYR A 191 -1.23 -4.68 11.48
C TYR A 191 -0.28 -5.64 10.75
N TRP A 192 -0.42 -5.71 9.44
CA TRP A 192 0.43 -6.55 8.60
C TRP A 192 0.33 -6.14 7.13
N SER A 193 1.36 -6.47 6.37
CA SER A 193 1.38 -6.21 4.92
C SER A 193 0.43 -7.16 4.22
N THR A 194 -0.17 -6.72 3.12
CA THR A 194 -1.00 -7.59 2.25
C THR A 194 -0.23 -8.79 1.70
N ALA A 195 1.09 -8.70 1.69
CA ALA A 195 1.98 -9.74 1.18
C ALA A 195 2.16 -10.93 2.15
N VAL A 196 1.71 -10.81 3.39
CA VAL A 196 1.85 -11.86 4.42
C VAL A 196 0.51 -12.24 5.04
N PRO A 197 0.36 -13.48 5.56
CA PRO A 197 -0.84 -13.87 6.29
C PRO A 197 -1.08 -12.99 7.53
N GLU A 198 -2.34 -12.91 7.96
CA GLU A 198 -2.69 -12.27 9.21
C GLU A 198 -1.95 -12.91 10.40
N PRO A 199 -1.35 -12.12 11.31
CA PRO A 199 -0.75 -12.66 12.52
C PRO A 199 -1.77 -13.36 13.43
N GLU A 200 -1.44 -14.56 13.91
CA GLU A 200 -2.30 -15.34 14.83
C GLU A 200 -2.61 -14.62 16.14
N GLY A 201 -1.68 -13.78 16.63
CA GLY A 201 -1.79 -13.07 17.90
C GLY A 201 -2.12 -11.57 17.77
N TRP A 202 -2.31 -10.94 18.94
CA TRP A 202 -2.48 -9.49 19.08
C TRP A 202 -1.21 -8.88 19.70
N PRO A 203 -0.31 -8.29 18.89
CA PRO A 203 0.94 -7.71 19.40
C PRO A 203 0.72 -6.45 20.23
N ILE A 204 -0.43 -5.79 20.07
CA ILE A 204 -0.86 -4.69 20.94
C ILE A 204 -2.13 -5.08 21.68
N GLU A 205 -2.07 -5.00 23.00
CA GLU A 205 -3.24 -5.08 23.88
C GLU A 205 -3.12 -4.03 24.99
N ILE A 206 -4.21 -3.30 25.27
CA ILE A 206 -4.32 -2.38 26.40
C ILE A 206 -5.63 -2.59 27.14
N ASP A 207 -5.64 -2.30 28.44
CA ASP A 207 -6.85 -2.35 29.24
C ASP A 207 -7.80 -1.20 28.85
N HIS A 208 -9.07 -1.53 28.67
CA HIS A 208 -10.15 -0.61 28.35
C HIS A 208 -11.47 -1.08 28.97
N PRO A 209 -11.64 -0.95 30.30
CA PRO A 209 -12.74 -1.58 31.02
C PRO A 209 -14.12 -0.94 30.77
N ASN A 210 -14.17 0.25 30.16
CA ASN A 210 -15.41 1.01 30.00
C ASN A 210 -15.54 1.56 28.57
N PRO A 211 -15.70 0.68 27.55
CA PRO A 211 -15.88 1.14 26.19
C PRO A 211 -17.15 1.94 26.03
N LYS A 212 -17.06 3.02 25.26
CA LYS A 212 -18.17 3.92 24.95
C LYS A 212 -18.66 3.67 23.54
N GLU A 213 -19.98 3.73 23.38
CA GLU A 213 -20.56 3.74 22.05
C GLU A 213 -20.20 5.05 21.35
N GLY A 214 -19.63 4.96 20.15
CA GLY A 214 -19.31 6.13 19.35
C GLY A 214 -19.16 5.81 17.87
N ARG A 215 -18.94 6.86 17.08
CA ARG A 215 -18.73 6.72 15.64
C ARG A 215 -17.37 6.11 15.34
N VAL A 216 -17.24 5.58 14.13
CA VAL A 216 -16.04 4.93 13.62
C VAL A 216 -15.72 5.41 12.22
N GLY A 217 -14.45 5.32 11.85
CA GLY A 217 -14.01 5.65 10.51
C GLY A 217 -12.50 5.77 10.47
N VAL A 218 -12.04 6.74 9.70
CA VAL A 218 -10.62 7.04 9.56
C VAL A 218 -10.29 8.48 9.87
N LYS A 219 -9.05 8.73 10.29
CA LYS A 219 -8.51 10.07 10.56
C LYS A 219 -7.12 10.12 9.98
N VAL A 220 -6.81 11.15 9.20
CA VAL A 220 -5.43 11.54 8.89
C VAL A 220 -5.08 12.75 9.74
N TRP A 221 -3.91 12.74 10.36
CA TRP A 221 -3.44 13.90 11.14
C TRP A 221 -2.62 14.85 10.27
N SER A 222 -1.81 14.30 9.35
CA SER A 222 -1.19 15.05 8.28
C SER A 222 -1.21 14.22 6.98
N GLY A 223 -0.61 14.73 5.91
CA GLY A 223 -0.38 13.91 4.73
C GLY A 223 -1.61 13.42 3.97
N LYS A 224 -1.54 12.16 3.53
CA LYS A 224 -2.52 11.50 2.68
C LYS A 224 -2.65 10.02 3.04
N ALA A 225 -3.87 9.52 3.14
CA ALA A 225 -4.15 8.09 3.21
C ALA A 225 -4.99 7.65 2.00
N ARG A 226 -4.76 6.43 1.54
CA ARG A 226 -5.62 5.74 0.57
C ARG A 226 -6.28 4.53 1.24
N LEU A 227 -7.57 4.35 1.01
CA LEU A 227 -8.36 3.25 1.57
C LEU A 227 -8.97 2.41 0.45
N ALA A 228 -8.69 1.11 0.47
CA ALA A 228 -9.28 0.14 -0.45
C ALA A 228 -10.37 -0.72 0.21
N TYR A 229 -10.42 -0.78 1.55
CA TYR A 229 -11.48 -1.48 2.27
C TYR A 229 -11.61 -0.96 3.70
N PHE A 230 -12.84 -0.89 4.19
CA PHE A 230 -13.13 -0.61 5.59
C PHE A 230 -14.37 -1.37 6.04
N ALA A 231 -14.27 -2.07 7.17
CA ALA A 231 -15.40 -2.80 7.72
C ALA A 231 -15.43 -2.76 9.25
N VAL A 232 -16.64 -2.91 9.77
CA VAL A 232 -16.96 -2.92 11.18
C VAL A 232 -17.96 -4.04 11.41
N ALA A 233 -17.71 -4.92 12.38
CA ALA A 233 -18.56 -6.05 12.71
C ALA A 233 -18.59 -6.28 14.21
N LYS A 234 -19.61 -7.01 14.69
CA LYS A 234 -19.65 -7.45 16.10
C LYS A 234 -18.63 -8.55 16.38
N ASP A 235 -18.41 -9.41 15.39
CA ASP A 235 -17.49 -10.55 15.46
C ASP A 235 -16.13 -10.20 14.81
N ASP A 236 -15.21 -11.16 14.74
CA ASP A 236 -13.96 -10.98 13.99
C ASP A 236 -14.23 -10.81 12.49
N ILE A 237 -13.39 -10.01 11.84
CA ILE A 237 -13.48 -9.75 10.40
C ILE A 237 -12.29 -10.43 9.73
N PRO A 238 -12.49 -11.48 8.90
CA PRO A 238 -11.38 -12.06 8.16
C PRO A 238 -10.81 -11.03 7.19
N PRO A 239 -9.48 -10.97 6.99
CA PRO A 239 -8.91 -10.16 5.95
C PRO A 239 -9.42 -10.62 4.60
N ILE A 240 -9.61 -9.66 3.73
CA ILE A 240 -9.90 -9.98 2.34
C ILE A 240 -8.58 -10.43 1.72
N THR A 241 -8.53 -11.66 1.26
CA THR A 241 -7.34 -12.13 0.55
C THR A 241 -7.21 -11.31 -0.74
N PRO A 242 -6.06 -10.64 -0.99
CA PRO A 242 -5.80 -10.05 -2.29
C PRO A 242 -6.03 -11.08 -3.39
N MET A 243 -6.74 -10.72 -4.45
CA MET A 243 -6.78 -11.58 -5.64
C MET A 243 -5.41 -11.66 -6.29
N LEU A 244 -4.60 -10.61 -6.09
CA LEU A 244 -3.26 -10.50 -6.62
C LEU A 244 -2.49 -9.46 -5.80
N ASP A 245 -1.45 -9.90 -5.08
CA ASP A 245 -0.43 -8.98 -4.58
C ASP A 245 0.77 -9.05 -5.53
N LEU A 246 1.03 -7.96 -6.24
CA LEU A 246 2.13 -7.83 -7.20
C LEU A 246 3.10 -6.75 -6.72
N ALA A 247 4.11 -7.18 -5.97
CA ALA A 247 5.26 -6.35 -5.68
C ALA A 247 6.34 -6.59 -6.73
N ILE A 248 6.84 -5.52 -7.34
CA ILE A 248 8.11 -5.54 -8.07
C ILE A 248 9.11 -4.85 -7.16
N THR A 249 9.97 -5.60 -6.49
CA THR A 249 11.07 -4.99 -5.73
C THR A 249 12.09 -4.45 -6.72
N ARG A 250 12.43 -3.16 -6.59
CA ARG A 250 13.50 -2.54 -7.36
C ARG A 250 14.82 -2.79 -6.65
N GLU A 251 15.73 -3.49 -7.32
CA GLU A 251 17.15 -3.32 -7.04
C GLU A 251 17.76 -2.43 -8.13
N ILE A 252 18.52 -1.44 -7.69
CA ILE A 252 19.12 -0.41 -8.54
C ILE A 252 20.20 -1.05 -9.41
N VAL A 253 20.12 -0.83 -10.72
CA VAL A 253 21.20 -1.19 -11.65
C VAL A 253 22.18 -0.03 -11.73
N VAL A 254 23.31 -0.17 -11.05
CA VAL A 254 24.43 0.75 -11.23
C VAL A 254 25.18 0.34 -12.48
N VAL A 255 25.20 1.23 -13.45
CA VAL A 255 26.06 1.09 -14.62
C VAL A 255 27.33 1.87 -14.32
N GLY A 256 28.44 1.16 -14.14
CA GLY A 256 29.74 1.77 -13.94
C GLY A 256 30.14 2.66 -15.12
N PRO A 257 31.16 3.52 -14.96
CA PRO A 257 31.59 4.49 -15.97
C PRO A 257 31.99 3.89 -17.32
N ASN A 258 32.28 2.58 -17.36
CA ASN A 258 32.62 1.83 -18.58
C ASN A 258 31.42 1.18 -19.27
N GLY A 259 30.20 1.35 -18.75
CA GLY A 259 29.00 0.74 -19.28
C GLY A 259 28.74 -0.69 -18.81
N GLU A 260 29.58 -1.25 -17.93
CA GLU A 260 29.38 -2.55 -17.29
C GLU A 260 28.41 -2.41 -16.11
N MET A 261 27.53 -3.39 -15.92
CA MET A 261 26.61 -3.44 -14.78
C MET A 261 27.36 -4.05 -13.60
N GLU A 262 27.52 -3.30 -12.50
CA GLU A 262 28.27 -3.77 -11.33
C GLU A 262 27.43 -4.68 -10.42
N ASN A 263 26.10 -4.48 -10.43
CA ASN A 263 25.13 -5.41 -9.85
C ASN A 263 24.18 -5.87 -10.96
N GLN A 264 23.91 -7.18 -11.04
CA GLN A 264 22.76 -7.63 -11.84
C GLN A 264 21.50 -7.13 -11.12
N PRO A 265 20.55 -6.51 -11.84
CA PRO A 265 19.24 -6.28 -11.22
C PRO A 265 18.71 -7.60 -10.68
N GLU A 266 17.85 -7.58 -9.66
CA GLU A 266 16.93 -8.67 -9.41
C GLU A 266 15.50 -8.11 -9.57
N PHE A 267 14.85 -8.45 -10.69
CA PHE A 267 13.44 -8.13 -10.87
C PHE A 267 12.60 -9.21 -10.19
N ARG A 268 12.33 -9.06 -8.90
CA ARG A 268 11.47 -10.03 -8.22
C ARG A 268 10.02 -9.64 -8.35
N LEU A 269 9.25 -10.52 -8.97
CA LEU A 269 7.81 -10.50 -8.98
C LEU A 269 7.30 -11.35 -7.83
N PHE A 270 6.63 -10.70 -6.88
CA PHE A 270 5.86 -11.41 -5.87
C PHE A 270 4.45 -11.63 -6.41
N LEU A 271 3.95 -12.84 -6.26
CA LEU A 271 2.58 -13.18 -6.64
C LEU A 271 1.94 -13.94 -5.49
N ASN A 272 1.15 -13.22 -4.71
CA ASN A 272 0.24 -13.87 -3.79
C ASN A 272 -1.03 -14.27 -4.57
N LEU A 273 -1.14 -15.55 -4.90
CA LEU A 273 -2.26 -16.11 -5.67
C LEU A 273 -3.38 -16.64 -4.76
N GLY A 274 -3.27 -16.51 -3.44
CA GLY A 274 -4.20 -17.13 -2.49
C GLY A 274 -4.38 -18.62 -2.77
N ASP A 275 -5.64 -19.06 -2.85
CA ASP A 275 -6.04 -20.45 -3.16
C ASP A 275 -6.10 -20.77 -4.67
N MET A 276 -5.67 -19.87 -5.55
CA MET A 276 -5.73 -20.12 -6.99
C MET A 276 -4.76 -21.24 -7.42
N ASN A 277 -5.22 -22.11 -8.31
CA ASN A 277 -4.40 -23.18 -8.87
C ASN A 277 -3.31 -22.59 -9.80
N ARG A 278 -2.05 -22.71 -9.37
CA ARG A 278 -0.86 -22.19 -10.06
C ARG A 278 -0.61 -22.83 -11.42
N ASP A 279 -1.12 -24.03 -11.67
CA ASP A 279 -0.91 -24.75 -12.92
C ASP A 279 -1.62 -24.11 -14.13
N ASN A 280 -2.56 -23.18 -13.89
CA ASN A 280 -3.38 -22.54 -14.93
C ASN A 280 -3.02 -21.06 -15.16
N LEU A 281 -1.98 -20.55 -14.49
CA LEU A 281 -1.61 -19.14 -14.57
C LEU A 281 -0.48 -18.95 -15.59
N ARG A 282 -0.61 -17.96 -16.47
CA ARG A 282 0.48 -17.51 -17.33
C ARG A 282 0.79 -16.06 -17.06
N LEU A 283 2.07 -15.76 -16.83
CA LEU A 283 2.53 -14.39 -16.88
C LEU A 283 2.77 -14.02 -18.32
N MET A 284 2.18 -12.93 -18.80
CA MET A 284 2.55 -12.32 -20.06
C MET A 284 3.05 -10.92 -19.77
N GLY A 285 4.31 -10.62 -19.99
CA GLY A 285 4.78 -9.25 -19.83
C GLY A 285 5.30 -8.66 -21.13
N ALA A 286 5.37 -7.35 -21.14
CA ALA A 286 5.86 -6.54 -22.24
C ALA A 286 6.83 -5.49 -21.69
N LEU A 287 8.05 -5.48 -22.20
CA LEU A 287 8.95 -4.34 -22.04
C LEU A 287 8.67 -3.36 -23.17
N LEU A 288 8.33 -2.13 -22.81
CA LEU A 288 8.03 -1.02 -23.70
C LEU A 288 9.08 0.08 -23.50
N PRO A 289 10.15 0.13 -24.32
CA PRO A 289 11.12 1.20 -24.25
C PRO A 289 10.46 2.51 -24.66
N GLU A 290 10.71 3.58 -23.92
CA GLU A 290 10.14 4.88 -24.26
C GLU A 290 10.63 5.33 -25.65
N GLY A 291 9.70 5.83 -26.48
CA GLY A 291 10.00 6.23 -27.86
C GLY A 291 10.23 5.09 -28.86
N SER A 292 10.10 3.83 -28.44
CA SER A 292 10.23 2.66 -29.30
C SER A 292 8.85 2.11 -29.71
N SER A 293 8.69 1.79 -30.99
CA SER A 293 7.53 1.01 -31.46
C SER A 293 7.68 -0.50 -31.24
N LYS A 294 8.84 -0.94 -30.70
CA LYS A 294 9.12 -2.35 -30.42
C LYS A 294 8.69 -2.70 -29.01
N THR A 295 7.82 -3.69 -28.91
CA THR A 295 7.43 -4.35 -27.67
C THR A 295 8.20 -5.66 -27.54
N TYR A 296 8.76 -5.91 -26.36
CA TYR A 296 9.46 -7.17 -26.08
C TYR A 296 8.60 -7.99 -25.13
N GLY A 297 7.89 -8.95 -25.70
CA GLY A 297 7.05 -9.86 -24.95
C GLY A 297 7.88 -10.92 -24.24
N PHE A 298 7.45 -11.30 -23.05
CA PHE A 298 7.89 -12.52 -22.37
C PHE A 298 6.68 -13.28 -21.85
N GLN A 299 6.80 -14.60 -21.76
CA GLN A 299 5.75 -15.48 -21.26
C GLN A 299 6.38 -16.45 -20.26
N LEU A 300 5.83 -16.50 -19.05
CA LEU A 300 6.17 -17.52 -18.06
C LEU A 300 5.06 -18.57 -18.05
N ASP A 301 5.40 -19.77 -18.50
CA ASP A 301 4.45 -20.89 -18.62
C ASP A 301 4.20 -21.62 -17.31
N ARG A 302 5.02 -21.38 -16.27
CA ARG A 302 4.90 -22.02 -14.96
C ARG A 302 5.40 -21.10 -13.84
N PHE A 303 4.69 -21.15 -12.70
CA PHE A 303 5.07 -20.44 -11.48
C PHE A 303 5.76 -21.40 -10.50
N PRO A 304 7.10 -21.37 -10.38
CA PRO A 304 7.84 -22.28 -9.49
C PRO A 304 7.61 -22.00 -7.99
N GLY A 305 7.04 -20.85 -7.62
CA GLY A 305 6.85 -20.45 -6.24
C GLY A 305 6.03 -19.16 -6.08
N PRO A 306 5.85 -18.67 -4.83
CA PRO A 306 5.20 -17.40 -4.53
C PRO A 306 6.03 -16.16 -4.94
N GLU A 307 7.30 -16.37 -5.29
CA GLU A 307 8.27 -15.36 -5.69
C GLU A 307 9.00 -15.86 -6.94
N ILE A 308 9.17 -14.98 -7.94
CA ILE A 308 9.91 -15.26 -9.16
C ILE A 308 10.82 -14.09 -9.47
N SER A 309 12.12 -14.32 -9.63
CA SER A 309 12.98 -13.36 -10.31
C SER A 309 12.73 -13.47 -11.82
N LEU A 310 12.25 -12.40 -12.45
CA LEU A 310 12.06 -12.35 -13.89
C LEU A 310 13.39 -12.53 -14.64
N LEU A 311 14.54 -12.24 -14.02
CA LEU A 311 15.85 -12.45 -14.64
C LEU A 311 16.31 -13.90 -14.61
N ASP A 312 15.69 -14.74 -13.77
CA ASP A 312 15.93 -16.18 -13.84
C ASP A 312 15.27 -16.77 -15.10
N ASP A 313 14.32 -16.05 -15.71
CA ASP A 313 13.78 -16.42 -17.02
C ASP A 313 14.75 -15.98 -18.14
N PRO A 314 15.31 -16.93 -18.93
CA PRO A 314 16.27 -16.60 -19.97
C PRO A 314 15.69 -15.70 -21.07
N SER A 315 14.38 -15.77 -21.33
CA SER A 315 13.74 -14.98 -22.38
C SER A 315 13.59 -13.53 -21.95
N PHE A 316 13.15 -13.30 -20.71
CA PHE A 316 13.11 -11.98 -20.10
C PHE A 316 14.51 -11.40 -19.93
N ALA A 317 15.47 -12.15 -19.36
CA ALA A 317 16.84 -11.68 -19.17
C ALA A 317 17.46 -11.26 -20.50
N LYS A 318 17.33 -12.08 -21.54
CA LYS A 318 17.80 -11.74 -22.88
C LYS A 318 17.09 -10.51 -23.45
N ALA A 319 15.76 -10.47 -23.41
CA ALA A 319 15.00 -9.30 -23.87
C ALA A 319 15.42 -8.03 -23.13
N PHE A 320 15.66 -8.13 -21.83
CA PHE A 320 16.08 -7.05 -20.96
C PHE A 320 17.51 -6.56 -21.26
N HIS A 321 18.43 -7.48 -21.54
CA HIS A 321 19.82 -7.18 -21.92
C HIS A 321 19.95 -6.61 -23.34
N ASP A 322 19.14 -7.09 -24.29
CA ASP A 322 19.16 -6.68 -25.71
C ASP A 322 18.53 -5.29 -25.94
N LEU A 323 17.92 -4.69 -24.91
CA LEU A 323 17.28 -3.39 -24.97
C LEU A 323 18.26 -2.22 -24.91
N PRO A 324 18.03 -1.13 -25.68
CA PRO A 324 18.79 0.10 -25.53
C PRO A 324 18.71 0.66 -24.10
N LYS A 325 19.79 1.33 -23.66
CA LYS A 325 19.90 1.96 -22.33
C LYS A 325 19.14 3.29 -22.27
N THR A 326 17.83 3.25 -22.53
CA THR A 326 16.89 4.37 -22.46
C THR A 326 15.86 4.12 -21.35
N PRO A 327 15.09 5.15 -20.92
CA PRO A 327 13.92 4.95 -20.07
C PRO A 327 12.98 3.86 -20.59
N ARG A 328 12.38 3.08 -19.68
CA ARG A 328 11.61 1.88 -19.99
C ARG A 328 10.32 1.85 -19.19
N ARG A 329 9.21 1.49 -19.82
CA ARG A 329 8.02 1.04 -19.11
C ARG A 329 7.98 -0.49 -19.16
N VAL A 330 7.88 -1.14 -18.00
CA VAL A 330 7.59 -2.57 -17.90
C VAL A 330 6.10 -2.69 -17.62
N GLU A 331 5.36 -3.28 -18.55
CA GLU A 331 3.98 -3.67 -18.32
C GLU A 331 3.94 -5.17 -18.09
N VAL A 332 3.45 -5.59 -16.93
CA VAL A 332 3.21 -6.98 -16.61
C VAL A 332 1.70 -7.21 -16.70
N LEU A 333 1.31 -8.09 -17.61
CA LEU A 333 -0.08 -8.48 -17.81
C LEU A 333 -0.30 -9.90 -17.28
N LEU A 334 -1.25 -10.04 -16.37
CA LEU A 334 -1.59 -11.35 -15.84
C LEU A 334 -2.80 -11.90 -16.58
N HIS A 335 -2.59 -13.05 -17.22
CA HIS A 335 -3.59 -13.77 -17.96
C HIS A 335 -3.84 -15.15 -17.35
N LEU A 336 -5.12 -15.50 -17.25
CA LEU A 336 -5.52 -16.88 -16.99
C LEU A 336 -5.72 -17.58 -18.33
N ASP A 337 -5.16 -18.78 -18.45
CA ASP A 337 -5.35 -19.62 -19.63
C ASP A 337 -6.80 -20.11 -19.77
N GLN A 338 -7.48 -20.29 -18.64
CA GLN A 338 -8.87 -20.73 -18.59
C GLN A 338 -9.65 -19.99 -17.50
N PRO A 339 -10.92 -19.65 -17.74
CA PRO A 339 -11.79 -19.13 -16.70
C PRO A 339 -11.93 -20.16 -15.57
N ILE A 340 -11.95 -19.70 -14.32
CA ILE A 340 -12.17 -20.55 -13.16
C ILE A 340 -13.58 -21.15 -13.28
N PRO A 341 -13.73 -22.50 -13.31
CA PRO A 341 -15.05 -23.11 -13.47
C PRO A 341 -16.02 -22.64 -12.37
N GLY A 342 -17.12 -22.01 -12.79
CA GLY A 342 -18.15 -21.51 -11.87
C GLY A 342 -17.98 -20.05 -11.40
N GLN A 343 -16.95 -19.34 -11.86
CA GLN A 343 -16.81 -17.90 -11.63
C GLN A 343 -16.76 -17.17 -12.99
N GLU A 344 -17.51 -16.06 -13.13
CA GLU A 344 -17.37 -15.11 -14.24
C GLU A 344 -16.11 -14.26 -14.06
N VAL A 345 -14.93 -14.88 -13.92
CA VAL A 345 -13.68 -14.12 -13.85
C VAL A 345 -13.25 -13.73 -15.26
N PRO A 346 -12.98 -12.45 -15.55
CA PRO A 346 -12.39 -12.07 -16.82
C PRO A 346 -11.07 -12.82 -17.05
N THR A 347 -10.81 -13.26 -18.29
CA THR A 347 -9.54 -13.92 -18.70
C THR A 347 -8.30 -13.04 -18.51
N LYS A 348 -8.51 -11.74 -18.24
CA LYS A 348 -7.52 -10.76 -17.84
C LYS A 348 -7.71 -10.47 -16.36
N LEU A 349 -6.78 -10.93 -15.52
CA LEU A 349 -6.85 -10.71 -14.06
C LEU A 349 -6.44 -9.29 -13.66
N GLY A 350 -5.59 -8.66 -14.47
CA GLY A 350 -5.12 -7.29 -14.24
C GLY A 350 -3.96 -6.92 -15.15
N THR A 351 -3.74 -5.62 -15.30
CA THR A 351 -2.50 -5.07 -15.89
C THR A 351 -1.81 -4.27 -14.80
N VAL A 352 -0.55 -4.60 -14.50
CA VAL A 352 0.29 -3.75 -13.68
C VAL A 352 1.35 -3.13 -14.59
N SER A 353 1.38 -1.81 -14.65
CA SER A 353 2.39 -1.07 -15.41
C SER A 353 3.31 -0.34 -14.46
N ARG A 354 4.62 -0.48 -14.65
CA ARG A 354 5.64 0.24 -13.87
C ARG A 354 6.65 0.89 -14.80
N TYR A 355 6.97 2.15 -14.53
CA TYR A 355 7.91 2.93 -15.32
C TYR A 355 9.29 2.97 -14.66
N PHE A 356 10.32 2.46 -15.33
CA PHE A 356 11.71 2.40 -14.89
C PHE A 356 12.57 3.31 -15.74
N GLU A 357 13.18 4.30 -15.12
CA GLU A 357 14.12 5.16 -15.82
C GLU A 357 15.56 4.68 -15.61
N TYR A 358 16.27 4.38 -16.70
CA TYR A 358 17.71 4.16 -16.65
C TYR A 358 18.39 5.51 -16.82
N ARG A 359 19.02 6.00 -15.76
CA ARG A 359 19.86 7.19 -15.78
C ARG A 359 21.26 6.81 -15.27
N THR A 360 22.30 7.38 -15.88
CA THR A 360 23.66 7.36 -15.33
C THR A 360 23.75 8.29 -14.12
N ALA A 361 24.82 8.17 -13.33
CA ALA A 361 25.12 9.07 -12.21
C ALA A 361 25.02 10.54 -12.63
N ASP A 362 25.68 10.89 -13.75
CA ASP A 362 25.70 12.25 -14.28
C ASP A 362 24.30 12.71 -14.74
N GLN A 363 23.47 11.81 -15.24
CA GLN A 363 22.09 12.11 -15.62
C GLN A 363 21.20 12.33 -14.39
N TYR A 364 21.40 11.56 -13.31
CA TYR A 364 20.74 11.81 -12.02
C TYR A 364 21.18 13.16 -11.44
N GLU A 365 22.47 13.44 -11.36
CA GLU A 365 23.02 14.72 -10.88
C GLU A 365 22.50 15.91 -11.71
N THR A 366 22.45 15.77 -13.04
CA THR A 366 21.92 16.80 -13.94
C THR A 366 20.44 17.03 -13.66
N ARG A 367 19.64 15.97 -13.56
CA ARG A 367 18.21 16.09 -13.24
C ARG A 367 17.99 16.71 -11.87
N PHE A 368 18.75 16.28 -10.89
CA PHE A 368 18.69 16.79 -9.53
C PHE A 368 18.96 18.30 -9.48
N THR A 369 19.97 18.74 -10.23
CA THR A 369 20.29 20.15 -10.42
C THR A 369 19.14 20.92 -11.09
N GLU A 370 18.50 20.33 -12.10
CA GLU A 370 17.33 20.92 -12.78
C GLU A 370 16.12 21.06 -11.84
N LEU A 371 15.78 20.00 -11.10
CA LEU A 371 14.66 19.97 -10.15
C LEU A 371 14.85 21.01 -9.05
N ARG A 372 16.07 21.07 -8.48
CA ARG A 372 16.43 22.08 -7.51
C ARG A 372 16.27 23.49 -8.07
N LYS A 373 16.76 23.74 -9.29
CA LYS A 373 16.64 25.05 -9.94
C LYS A 373 15.17 25.44 -10.17
N ARG A 374 14.32 24.48 -10.57
CA ARG A 374 12.87 24.70 -10.72
C ARG A 374 12.21 25.04 -9.39
N ALA A 375 12.48 24.25 -8.35
CA ALA A 375 11.93 24.49 -7.02
C ALA A 375 12.39 25.84 -6.44
N GLN A 376 13.65 26.24 -6.65
CA GLN A 376 14.16 27.57 -6.29
C GLN A 376 13.43 28.70 -7.03
N ASN A 377 13.17 28.54 -8.33
CA ASN A 377 12.45 29.55 -9.10
C ASN A 377 10.99 29.70 -8.62
N ILE A 378 10.35 28.59 -8.26
CA ILE A 378 8.97 28.59 -7.73
C ILE A 378 8.93 29.25 -6.36
N SER A 379 9.84 28.87 -5.45
CA SER A 379 9.89 29.41 -4.08
C SER A 379 10.30 30.90 -4.01
N SER A 380 11.03 31.40 -5.02
CA SER A 380 11.47 32.81 -5.09
C SER A 380 10.55 33.72 -5.90
N SER A 381 9.48 33.19 -6.52
CA SER A 381 8.55 34.03 -7.29
C SER A 381 7.63 34.84 -6.37
N GLU A 382 7.71 36.18 -6.45
CA GLU A 382 6.93 37.15 -5.64
C GLU A 382 5.44 37.24 -6.03
N SER A 383 4.77 36.12 -6.35
CA SER A 383 3.32 36.17 -6.56
C SER A 383 2.61 35.91 -5.23
N ASP A 384 1.88 36.94 -4.74
CA ASP A 384 1.11 36.97 -3.50
C ASP A 384 0.02 35.88 -3.35
N ASN A 385 -0.06 34.93 -4.29
CA ASN A 385 -1.06 33.85 -4.36
C ASN A 385 -0.46 32.44 -4.39
N LEU A 386 0.76 32.22 -3.87
CA LEU A 386 1.34 30.88 -3.81
C LEU A 386 0.83 30.08 -2.59
N SER A 387 -0.43 29.67 -2.69
CA SER A 387 -1.05 28.56 -1.97
C SER A 387 -0.36 27.24 -2.35
N ASP A 388 0.05 26.45 -1.36
CA ASP A 388 0.50 25.04 -1.44
C ASP A 388 1.74 24.74 -2.32
N VAL A 389 1.81 25.25 -3.55
CA VAL A 389 2.88 24.98 -4.52
C VAL A 389 4.24 25.54 -4.08
N ALA A 390 4.29 26.70 -3.43
CA ALA A 390 5.56 27.24 -2.91
C ALA A 390 6.02 26.50 -1.62
N LEU A 391 5.07 26.01 -0.82
CA LEU A 391 5.36 25.19 0.36
C LEU A 391 5.96 23.85 -0.10
N GLU A 392 5.34 23.22 -1.09
CA GLU A 392 5.80 21.99 -1.73
C GLU A 392 7.16 22.16 -2.41
N ALA A 393 7.39 23.30 -3.09
CA ALA A 393 8.70 23.59 -3.67
C ALA A 393 9.78 23.80 -2.60
N THR A 394 9.43 24.36 -1.45
CA THR A 394 10.38 24.53 -0.33
C THR A 394 10.70 23.20 0.34
N ALA A 395 9.70 22.32 0.54
CA ALA A 395 9.91 20.96 1.05
C ALA A 395 10.80 20.14 0.10
N ALA A 396 10.52 20.20 -1.21
CA ALA A 396 11.34 19.57 -2.24
C ALA A 396 12.80 20.06 -2.19
N LEU A 397 13.05 21.35 -1.94
CA LEU A 397 14.43 21.86 -1.80
C LEU A 397 15.17 21.28 -0.59
N SER A 398 14.49 21.15 0.55
CA SER A 398 15.10 20.56 1.76
C SER A 398 15.48 19.10 1.56
N LEU A 399 14.61 18.31 0.91
CA LEU A 399 14.87 16.92 0.57
C LEU A 399 16.04 16.79 -0.43
N LEU A 400 16.06 17.63 -1.46
CA LEU A 400 17.17 17.69 -2.41
C LEU A 400 18.48 18.19 -1.76
N ASP A 401 18.43 19.05 -0.74
CA ASP A 401 19.65 19.46 -0.05
C ASP A 401 20.16 18.39 0.93
N TYR A 402 19.25 17.69 1.60
CA TYR A 402 19.55 16.57 2.49
C TYR A 402 20.20 15.40 1.74
N ALA A 403 19.57 14.94 0.66
CA ALA A 403 20.10 13.89 -0.20
C ALA A 403 21.52 14.22 -0.70
N ARG A 404 21.73 15.47 -1.16
CA ARG A 404 23.05 15.92 -1.62
C ARG A 404 24.09 15.97 -0.49
N SER A 405 23.69 16.36 0.72
CA SER A 405 24.60 16.40 1.88
C SER A 405 25.05 15.00 2.28
N ASN A 406 24.12 14.04 2.36
CA ASN A 406 24.43 12.63 2.65
C ASN A 406 25.42 12.04 1.64
N LEU A 407 25.27 12.42 0.36
CA LEU A 407 26.14 11.96 -0.73
C LEU A 407 27.52 12.63 -0.74
N ALA A 408 27.65 13.81 -0.14
CA ALA A 408 28.89 14.57 -0.07
C ALA A 408 29.73 14.24 1.18
N GLU A 409 29.09 13.89 2.30
CA GLU A 409 29.77 13.60 3.57
C GLU A 409 30.40 12.20 3.62
N ALA A 410 29.88 11.26 2.84
CA ALA A 410 30.49 9.95 2.71
C ALA A 410 31.51 9.95 1.57
N GLU A 411 32.74 9.49 1.86
CA GLU A 411 33.84 9.33 0.89
C GLU A 411 33.53 8.22 -0.13
N PHE A 412 32.52 8.45 -0.95
CA PHE A 412 31.96 7.46 -1.87
C PHE A 412 32.60 7.55 -3.25
N GLY A 413 32.91 6.38 -3.80
CA GLY A 413 33.31 6.26 -5.20
C GLY A 413 32.17 6.72 -6.13
N PRO A 414 32.45 6.93 -7.43
CA PRO A 414 31.41 7.31 -8.40
C PRO A 414 30.20 6.35 -8.41
N VAL A 415 30.45 5.07 -8.12
CA VAL A 415 29.44 3.99 -8.02
C VAL A 415 28.57 4.16 -6.78
N ASP A 416 29.19 4.33 -5.60
CA ASP A 416 28.47 4.51 -4.34
C ASP A 416 27.66 5.83 -4.34
N ARG A 417 28.18 6.88 -4.97
CA ARG A 417 27.43 8.11 -5.25
C ARG A 417 26.24 7.86 -6.18
N THR A 418 26.38 6.98 -7.16
CA THR A 418 25.27 6.61 -8.05
C THR A 418 24.19 5.87 -7.28
N LEU A 419 24.58 4.92 -6.43
CA LEU A 419 23.65 4.18 -5.56
C LEU A 419 22.90 5.14 -4.65
N GLY A 420 23.61 6.00 -3.93
CA GLY A 420 22.95 6.94 -3.03
C GLY A 420 22.09 7.98 -3.76
N TYR A 421 22.49 8.47 -4.95
CA TYR A 421 21.62 9.35 -5.75
C TYR A 421 20.33 8.65 -6.17
N VAL A 422 20.42 7.37 -6.54
CA VAL A 422 19.25 6.60 -6.95
C VAL A 422 18.39 6.24 -5.75
N GLU A 423 18.96 5.81 -4.62
CA GLU A 423 18.21 5.53 -3.39
C GLU A 423 17.43 6.75 -2.92
N GLU A 424 18.06 7.93 -2.91
CA GLU A 424 17.40 9.19 -2.56
C GLU A 424 16.37 9.61 -3.63
N CYS A 425 16.66 9.49 -4.94
CA CYS A 425 15.67 9.77 -6.01
C CYS A 425 14.54 8.74 -6.10
N LEU A 426 14.66 7.59 -5.43
CA LEU A 426 13.62 6.58 -5.29
C LEU A 426 12.73 6.84 -4.07
N ASP A 427 13.08 7.81 -3.21
CA ASP A 427 12.16 8.34 -2.22
C ASP A 427 10.87 8.78 -2.94
N PRO A 428 9.70 8.24 -2.56
CA PRO A 428 8.42 8.62 -3.13
C PRO A 428 8.20 10.13 -3.19
N SER A 429 8.75 10.91 -2.25
CA SER A 429 8.72 12.38 -2.25
C SER A 429 9.40 13.00 -3.46
N ILE A 430 10.58 12.50 -3.86
CA ILE A 430 11.36 13.04 -4.98
C ILE A 430 10.70 12.66 -6.30
N GLN A 431 10.08 11.47 -6.39
CA GLN A 431 9.28 11.09 -7.56
C GLN A 431 7.97 11.89 -7.69
N LEU A 432 7.29 12.17 -6.57
CA LEU A 432 6.12 13.04 -6.54
C LEU A 432 6.48 14.48 -6.94
N THR A 433 7.66 14.94 -6.55
CA THR A 433 8.23 16.23 -6.96
C THR A 433 8.41 16.30 -8.49
N ASP A 434 8.87 15.21 -9.13
CA ASP A 434 9.06 15.12 -10.58
C ASP A 434 7.72 15.19 -11.35
N TYR A 435 6.67 14.54 -10.84
CA TYR A 435 5.31 14.63 -11.39
C TYR A 435 4.68 16.01 -11.22
N ARG A 436 4.76 16.59 -10.01
CA ARG A 436 4.15 17.90 -9.72
C ARG A 436 4.80 19.03 -10.50
N PHE A 437 6.13 19.02 -10.68
CA PHE A 437 6.81 20.02 -11.52
C PHE A 437 6.71 19.73 -13.02
N GLY A 438 6.33 18.52 -13.43
CA GLY A 438 6.06 18.17 -14.82
C GLY A 438 4.75 18.76 -15.35
N GLU A 439 3.76 18.95 -14.46
CA GLU A 439 2.42 19.46 -14.81
C GLU A 439 2.29 20.99 -14.70
N ILE A 440 3.24 21.66 -14.05
CA ILE A 440 3.25 23.13 -13.94
C ILE A 440 3.88 23.72 -15.22
N GLU A 441 3.05 24.12 -16.18
CA GLU A 441 3.47 25.02 -17.25
C GLU A 441 3.80 26.39 -16.64
N LEU A 442 5.09 26.69 -16.51
CA LEU A 442 5.53 28.04 -16.18
C LEU A 442 5.24 28.97 -17.38
N PRO A 443 4.70 30.18 -17.16
CA PRO A 443 4.47 31.15 -18.22
C PRO A 443 5.76 31.64 -18.91
#